data_AF-A0A929HD00-F1
#
_entry.id   AF-A0A929HD00-F1
#
_cell.length_a   1.000
_cell.length_b   1.000
_cell.length_c   1.000
_cell.angle_alpha   90.00
_cell.angle_beta   90.00
_cell.angle_gamma   90.00
#
_symmetry.space_group_name_H-M   'P 1'
#
loop_
_entity.id
_entity.type
_entity.pdbx_description
1 polymer ?
#
loop_
_entity_poly.entity_id
_entity_poly.type
_entity_poly.pdbx_seq_one_letter_code
_entity_poly.pdbx_strand_id
1 'polypeptide(L)'
;MKKKTSSKSQPKPITRRNFLKGTAAGAATLAIPVGTSDASIWQSFFQKHFQEMSKAEMAEVIKRMEKEYAKKYKTSFNIKTTGALPDTLFGYGLDLSRCIGCRRCVYACVRENNQS
;
A
#
# COMPACT_ATOMS: atom_id res chain seq x y z
N MET A 1 31.48 -60.62 4.99
CA MET A 1 31.02 -59.25 4.66
C MET A 1 29.77 -58.89 5.47
N LYS A 2 29.81 -57.85 6.30
CA LYS A 2 28.66 -57.36 7.09
C LYS A 2 27.76 -56.48 6.20
N LYS A 3 26.49 -56.86 6.02
CA LYS A 3 25.49 -56.08 5.26
C LYS A 3 25.15 -54.78 6.03
N LYS A 4 25.32 -53.62 5.41
CA LYS A 4 24.82 -52.33 5.92
C LYS A 4 23.31 -52.29 5.74
N THR A 5 22.56 -52.21 6.84
CA THR A 5 21.12 -51.95 6.83
C THR A 5 20.86 -50.47 6.54
N SER A 6 20.10 -50.20 5.49
CA SER A 6 19.62 -48.86 5.13
C SER A 6 18.50 -48.43 6.09
N SER A 7 18.72 -47.37 6.87
CA SER A 7 17.67 -46.81 7.74
C SER A 7 16.70 -45.97 6.89
N LYS A 8 15.47 -46.46 6.69
CA LYS A 8 14.39 -45.66 6.11
C LYS A 8 14.00 -44.53 7.09
N SER A 9 14.14 -43.27 6.68
CA SER A 9 13.71 -42.11 7.47
C SER A 9 12.18 -42.07 7.56
N GLN A 10 11.66 -42.12 8.78
CA GLN A 10 10.21 -42.03 9.04
C GLN A 10 9.65 -40.64 8.69
N PRO A 11 8.44 -40.54 8.13
CA PRO A 11 7.82 -39.25 7.82
C PRO A 11 7.49 -38.49 9.10
N LYS A 12 7.95 -37.24 9.21
CA LYS A 12 7.73 -36.40 10.38
C LYS A 12 6.22 -36.14 10.57
N PRO A 13 5.68 -36.24 11.79
CA PRO A 13 4.26 -36.02 12.03
C PRO A 13 3.86 -34.57 11.71
N ILE A 14 2.70 -34.40 11.07
CA ILE A 14 2.16 -33.09 10.70
C ILE A 14 1.63 -32.42 11.96
N THR A 15 2.46 -31.57 12.56
CA THR A 15 2.07 -30.70 13.68
C THR A 15 1.49 -29.40 13.14
N ARG A 16 0.63 -28.71 13.92
CA ARG A 16 0.11 -27.37 13.57
C ARG A 16 1.22 -26.40 13.16
N ARG A 17 2.39 -26.47 13.81
CA ARG A 17 3.57 -25.67 13.50
C ARG A 17 4.18 -26.01 12.13
N ASN A 18 4.24 -27.30 11.78
CA ASN A 18 4.74 -27.73 10.47
C ASN A 18 3.74 -27.42 9.35
N PHE A 19 2.44 -27.50 9.64
CA PHE A 19 1.38 -27.07 8.73
C PHE A 19 1.46 -25.56 8.47
N LEU A 20 1.54 -24.72 9.50
CA LEU A 20 1.69 -23.27 9.34
C LEU A 20 2.97 -22.90 8.58
N LYS A 21 4.09 -23.61 8.82
CA LYS A 21 5.32 -23.42 8.05
C LYS A 21 5.15 -23.80 6.57
N GLY A 22 4.44 -24.90 6.29
CA GLY A 22 4.14 -25.34 4.93
C GLY A 22 3.20 -24.38 4.20
N THR A 23 2.14 -23.90 4.85
CA THR A 23 1.20 -22.95 4.27
C THR A 23 1.80 -21.56 4.10
N ALA A 24 2.63 -21.08 5.04
CA ALA A 24 3.33 -19.81 4.89
C ALA A 24 4.32 -19.84 3.71
N ALA A 25 5.03 -20.96 3.52
CA ALA A 25 5.90 -21.16 2.36
C ALA A 25 5.11 -21.28 1.04
N GLY A 26 3.94 -21.90 1.06
CA GLY A 26 3.13 -22.14 -0.14
C GLY A 26 2.22 -20.98 -0.56
N ALA A 27 1.76 -20.14 0.37
CA ALA A 27 0.86 -19.02 0.08
C ALA A 27 1.60 -17.71 -0.24
N ALA A 28 2.83 -17.54 0.28
CA ALA A 28 3.62 -16.34 0.03
C ALA A 28 3.97 -16.14 -1.46
N THR A 29 3.98 -17.19 -2.26
CA THR A 29 4.31 -17.15 -3.70
C THR A 29 3.25 -16.47 -4.56
N LEU A 30 2.01 -16.37 -4.11
CA LEU A 30 0.91 -15.82 -4.92
C LEU A 30 0.77 -14.30 -4.84
N ALA A 31 1.36 -13.66 -3.81
CA ALA A 31 1.25 -12.22 -3.58
C ALA A 31 2.54 -11.43 -3.89
N ILE A 32 3.60 -12.12 -4.32
CA ILE A 32 4.92 -11.53 -4.56
C ILE A 32 5.13 -11.44 -6.08
N PRO A 33 5.41 -10.24 -6.65
CA PRO A 33 6.01 -10.14 -7.98
C PRO A 33 7.28 -10.96 -7.94
N VAL A 34 7.30 -12.05 -8.70
CA VAL A 34 8.28 -13.12 -8.57
C VAL A 34 9.70 -12.54 -8.62
N GLY A 35 10.44 -12.65 -7.50
CA GLY A 35 11.91 -12.60 -7.53
C GLY A 35 12.61 -11.63 -6.58
N THR A 36 12.08 -10.46 -6.23
CA THR A 36 12.81 -9.55 -5.32
C THR A 36 11.88 -8.62 -4.54
N SER A 37 12.01 -8.62 -3.21
CA SER A 37 11.39 -7.65 -2.30
C SER A 37 12.08 -6.29 -2.34
N ASP A 38 12.71 -5.96 -3.46
CA ASP A 38 13.49 -4.75 -3.59
C ASP A 38 12.51 -3.57 -3.68
N ALA A 39 12.60 -2.66 -2.71
CA ALA A 39 11.76 -1.48 -2.66
C ALA A 39 11.88 -0.66 -3.96
N SER A 40 13.01 -0.76 -4.67
CA SER A 40 13.24 -0.13 -5.96
C SER A 40 12.33 -0.63 -7.08
N ILE A 41 11.94 -1.92 -7.09
CA ILE A 41 11.02 -2.48 -8.11
C ILE A 41 9.61 -2.01 -7.86
N TRP A 42 9.15 -2.08 -6.61
CA TRP A 42 7.85 -1.52 -6.23
C TRP A 42 7.81 -0.01 -6.46
N GLN A 43 8.87 0.72 -6.12
CA GLN A 43 8.97 2.16 -6.37
C GLN A 43 8.91 2.46 -7.86
N SER A 44 9.66 1.74 -8.70
CA SER A 44 9.66 1.91 -10.16
C SER A 44 8.32 1.54 -10.79
N PHE A 45 7.66 0.52 -10.25
CA PHE A 45 6.30 0.11 -10.65
C PHE A 45 5.30 1.21 -10.30
N PHE A 46 5.22 1.65 -9.04
CA PHE A 46 4.29 2.69 -8.62
C PHE A 46 4.56 4.04 -9.30
N GLN A 47 5.83 4.41 -9.52
CA GLN A 47 6.20 5.62 -10.27
C GLN A 47 5.63 5.64 -11.70
N LYS A 48 5.59 4.49 -12.37
CA LYS A 48 5.05 4.36 -13.73
C LYS A 48 3.54 4.18 -13.79
N HIS A 49 2.89 3.90 -12.66
CA HIS A 49 1.49 3.49 -12.58
C HIS A 49 0.61 4.43 -11.74
N PHE A 50 1.02 5.68 -11.55
CA PHE A 50 0.08 6.70 -11.11
C PHE A 50 -0.93 6.96 -12.22
N GLN A 51 -2.13 6.41 -12.08
CA GLN A 51 -3.25 6.66 -12.99
C GLN A 51 -4.23 7.64 -12.35
N GLU A 52 -4.71 8.57 -13.15
CA GLU A 52 -5.85 9.39 -12.77
C GLU A 52 -7.11 8.53 -12.74
N MET A 53 -7.86 8.61 -11.65
CA MET A 53 -9.15 7.93 -11.56
C MET A 53 -10.14 8.56 -12.55
N SER A 54 -10.82 7.72 -13.31
CA SER A 54 -12.02 8.13 -14.02
C SER A 54 -13.12 8.59 -13.05
N LYS A 55 -14.09 9.34 -13.57
CA LYS A 55 -15.26 9.77 -12.77
C LYS A 55 -16.04 8.59 -12.18
N ALA A 56 -16.08 7.46 -12.90
CA ALA A 56 -16.77 6.25 -12.46
C ALA A 56 -16.04 5.58 -11.28
N GLU A 57 -14.73 5.40 -11.40
CA GLU A 57 -13.89 4.84 -10.32
C GLU A 57 -13.93 5.73 -9.08
N MET A 58 -13.88 7.05 -9.26
CA MET A 58 -14.01 8.01 -8.17
C MET A 58 -15.35 7.85 -7.42
N ALA A 59 -16.46 7.72 -8.15
CA ALA A 59 -17.79 7.53 -7.57
C ALA A 59 -17.90 6.20 -6.80
N GLU A 60 -17.31 5.12 -7.31
CA GLU A 60 -17.26 3.83 -6.62
C GLU A 60 -16.48 3.92 -5.30
N VAL A 61 -15.32 4.58 -5.34
CA VAL A 61 -14.47 4.80 -4.16
C VAL A 61 -15.20 5.65 -3.12
N ILE A 62 -15.89 6.73 -3.52
CA ILE A 62 -16.71 7.55 -2.63
C ILE A 62 -17.77 6.70 -1.93
N LYS A 63 -18.55 5.93 -2.70
CA LYS A 63 -19.62 5.08 -2.15
C LYS A 63 -19.10 4.07 -1.14
N ARG A 64 -17.93 3.48 -1.41
CA ARG A 64 -17.25 2.60 -0.46
C ARG A 64 -16.88 3.34 0.83
N MET A 65 -16.25 4.51 0.72
CA MET A 65 -15.82 5.31 1.87
C MET A 65 -16.99 5.77 2.73
N GLU A 66 -18.08 6.25 2.13
CA GLU A 66 -19.28 6.66 2.87
C GLU A 66 -19.86 5.50 3.69
N LYS A 67 -19.91 4.29 3.12
CA LYS A 67 -20.36 3.08 3.82
C LYS A 67 -19.43 2.71 4.99
N GLU A 68 -18.12 2.75 4.78
CA GLU A 68 -17.14 2.44 5.81
C GLU A 68 -17.18 3.44 6.96
N TYR A 69 -17.27 4.73 6.65
CA TYR A 69 -17.34 5.79 7.65
C TYR A 69 -18.67 5.77 8.39
N ALA A 70 -19.78 5.51 7.71
CA ALA A 70 -21.06 5.32 8.38
C ALA A 70 -21.02 4.15 9.37
N LYS A 71 -20.38 3.04 9.01
CA LYS A 71 -20.21 1.90 9.92
C LYS A 71 -19.33 2.24 11.12
N LYS A 72 -18.24 2.97 10.89
CA LYS A 72 -17.22 3.31 11.89
C LYS A 72 -17.72 4.37 12.88
N TYR A 73 -18.27 5.47 12.39
CA TYR A 73 -18.64 6.63 13.19
C TYR A 73 -20.14 6.72 13.49
N LYS A 74 -20.94 5.76 13.01
CA LYS A 74 -22.39 5.68 13.27
C LYS A 74 -23.16 6.92 12.82
N THR A 75 -22.69 7.60 11.79
CA THR A 75 -23.35 8.77 11.21
C THR A 75 -23.28 8.74 9.68
N SER A 76 -24.23 9.35 8.99
CA SER A 76 -24.21 9.44 7.52
C SER A 76 -23.16 10.45 7.06
N PHE A 77 -22.35 10.10 6.07
CA PHE A 77 -21.39 11.00 5.45
C PHE A 77 -21.82 11.32 4.01
N ASN A 78 -21.57 12.56 3.61
CA ASN A 78 -21.63 12.99 2.21
C ASN A 78 -20.22 13.45 1.82
N ILE A 79 -19.56 12.69 0.96
CA ILE A 79 -18.20 13.00 0.52
C ILE A 79 -18.27 13.73 -0.82
N LYS A 80 -17.70 14.93 -0.87
CA LYS A 80 -17.63 15.75 -2.09
C LYS A 80 -16.24 15.64 -2.74
N THR A 81 -16.22 15.62 -4.06
CA THR A 81 -15.00 15.69 -4.88
C THR A 81 -14.93 17.00 -5.65
N THR A 82 -15.20 18.09 -4.95
CA THR A 82 -15.12 19.44 -5.50
C THR A 82 -13.71 19.69 -6.04
N GLY A 83 -13.63 19.97 -7.33
CA GLY A 83 -12.37 20.33 -7.98
C GLY A 83 -11.88 21.71 -7.57
N ALA A 84 -10.71 22.08 -8.10
CA ALA A 84 -10.18 23.43 -7.95
C ALA A 84 -11.11 24.48 -8.59
N LEU A 85 -11.05 25.72 -8.10
CA LEU A 85 -11.77 26.83 -8.72
C LEU A 85 -11.15 27.14 -10.10
N PRO A 86 -11.90 27.74 -11.04
CA PRO A 86 -11.34 28.24 -12.29
C PRO A 86 -10.10 29.11 -12.03
N ASP A 87 -9.08 28.95 -12.88
CA ASP A 87 -7.81 29.70 -12.83
C ASP A 87 -6.95 29.48 -11.56
N THR A 88 -7.24 28.45 -10.75
CA THR A 88 -6.37 28.06 -9.63
C THR A 88 -5.06 27.46 -10.13
N LEU A 89 -3.93 28.03 -9.70
CA LEU A 89 -2.59 27.48 -9.91
C LEU A 89 -2.09 26.82 -8.63
N PHE A 90 -1.76 25.53 -8.68
CA PHE A 90 -1.13 24.83 -7.57
C PHE A 90 0.39 24.85 -7.73
N GLY A 91 1.08 25.49 -6.79
CA GLY A 91 2.54 25.49 -6.71
C GLY A 91 3.03 24.71 -5.49
N TYR A 92 4.03 23.86 -5.67
CA TYR A 92 4.78 23.26 -4.57
C TYR A 92 6.28 23.42 -4.80
N GLY A 93 6.95 24.11 -3.88
CA GLY A 93 8.39 24.31 -3.90
C GLY A 93 9.08 23.54 -2.77
N LEU A 94 10.00 22.65 -3.12
CA LEU A 94 10.88 21.98 -2.16
C LEU A 94 12.33 22.08 -2.62
N ASP A 95 13.15 22.79 -1.83
CA ASP A 95 14.60 22.79 -2.01
C ASP A 95 15.21 21.61 -1.24
N LEU A 96 15.59 20.57 -1.97
CA LEU A 96 16.21 19.37 -1.40
C LEU A 96 17.58 19.66 -0.78
N SER A 97 18.33 20.65 -1.28
CA SER A 97 19.64 21.01 -0.73
C SER A 97 19.55 21.61 0.67
N ARG A 98 18.39 22.21 1.00
CA ARG A 98 18.10 22.83 2.30
C ARG A 98 17.14 22.01 3.17
N CYS A 99 16.65 20.88 2.66
CA CYS A 99 15.66 20.06 3.36
C CYS A 99 16.32 19.31 4.53
N ILE A 100 15.87 19.62 5.75
CA ILE A 100 16.30 18.94 6.99
C ILE A 100 15.20 18.07 7.63
N GLY A 101 14.10 17.83 6.91
CA GLY A 101 12.96 17.04 7.42
C GLY A 101 12.06 17.76 8.44
N CYS A 102 12.26 19.07 8.67
CA CYS A 102 11.48 19.84 9.65
C CYS A 102 10.07 20.26 9.20
N ARG A 103 9.70 19.93 7.95
CA ARG A 103 8.38 20.24 7.32
C ARG A 103 7.99 21.73 7.28
N ARG A 104 8.93 22.66 7.50
CA ARG A 104 8.66 24.10 7.36
C ARG A 104 8.17 24.50 5.97
N CYS A 105 8.61 23.79 4.92
CA CYS A 105 8.09 23.94 3.56
C CYS A 105 6.59 23.67 3.45
N VAL A 106 6.07 22.67 4.19
CA VAL A 106 4.63 22.33 4.22
C VAL A 106 3.84 23.43 4.92
N TYR A 107 4.30 23.92 6.07
CA TYR A 107 3.64 25.02 6.76
C TYR A 107 3.61 26.31 5.94
N ALA A 108 4.69 26.60 5.20
CA ALA A 108 4.71 27.71 4.26
C ALA A 108 3.69 27.50 3.13
N CYS A 109 3.66 26.32 2.52
CA CYS A 109 2.70 25.95 1.48
C CYS A 109 1.25 26.14 1.93
N VAL A 110 0.88 25.68 3.14
CA VAL A 110 -0.48 25.86 3.69
C VAL A 110 -0.84 27.33 3.87
N ARG A 111 0.08 28.15 4.42
CA ARG A 111 -0.14 29.59 4.59
C ARG A 111 -0.29 30.33 3.27
N GLU A 112 0.46 29.92 2.25
CA GLU A 112 0.46 30.56 0.94
C GLU A 112 -0.77 30.16 0.11
N ASN A 113 -1.15 28.88 0.13
CA ASN A 113 -2.22 28.34 -0.71
C ASN A 113 -3.59 28.32 0.00
N ASN A 114 -3.68 28.87 1.21
CA ASN A 114 -4.90 28.85 2.03
C ASN A 114 -5.56 27.47 2.10
N GLN A 115 -4.74 26.42 2.22
CA GLN A 115 -5.24 25.05 2.31
C GLN A 115 -5.85 24.86 3.70
N SER A 116 -7.13 24.47 3.75
CA SER A 116 -7.93 24.32 4.98
C SER A 116 -7.37 23.29 5.96
#